data_AF-A0A7K6AS75-F1
#
_entry.id   AF-A0A7K6AS75-F1
#
_cell.length_a   1.000
_cell.length_b   1.000
_cell.length_c   1.000
_cell.angle_alpha   90.00
_cell.angle_beta   90.00
_cell.angle_gamma   90.00
#
_symmetry.space_group_name_H-M   'P 1'
#
loop_
_entity.id
_entity.type
_entity.pdbx_description
1 polymer ?
#
loop_
_entity_poly.entity_id
_entity_poly.type
_entity_poly.pdbx_seq_one_letter_code
_entity_poly.pdbx_strand_id
1 'polypeptide(L)'
;MADCIYYEESLEPLLKTLKDLTGPDTCVLCCYEQRTVGKNPEIERRYFELLQRDFELEKIPLEKHDEEYRSEDIHILNIHRKRTVRSS
;
A
#
# COMPACT_ATOMS: atom_id res chain seq x y z
N MET A 1 4.79 3.39 -5.95
CA MET A 1 5.62 2.30 -5.41
C MET A 1 5.33 1.04 -6.18
N ALA A 2 6.34 0.21 -6.44
CA ALA A 2 6.20 -1.06 -7.14
C ALA A 2 7.01 -2.12 -6.39
N ASP A 3 6.34 -3.20 -6.00
CA ASP A 3 6.90 -4.39 -5.33
C ASP A 3 7.79 -4.08 -4.11
N CYS A 4 7.33 -3.18 -3.24
CA CYS A 4 8.09 -2.73 -2.05
C CYS A 4 7.75 -3.50 -0.76
N ILE A 5 6.90 -4.53 -0.81
CA ILE A 5 6.34 -5.23 0.36
C ILE A 5 6.91 -6.65 0.43
N TYR A 6 8.12 -6.82 0.94
CA TYR A 6 8.77 -8.16 0.98
C TYR A 6 9.76 -8.38 2.14
N TYR A 7 10.19 -7.34 2.85
CA TYR A 7 11.02 -7.47 4.07
C TYR A 7 10.36 -6.79 5.27
N GLU A 8 10.18 -7.54 6.35
CA GLU A 8 9.56 -7.07 7.60
C GLU A 8 10.30 -5.85 8.17
N GLU A 9 11.62 -5.88 8.14
CA GLU A 9 12.50 -4.83 8.65
C GLU A 9 12.36 -3.50 7.90
N SER A 10 11.83 -3.55 6.67
CA SER A 10 11.62 -2.37 5.82
C SER A 10 10.24 -1.72 5.98
N LEU A 11 9.29 -2.40 6.62
CA LEU A 11 7.90 -1.93 6.69
C LEU A 11 7.77 -0.60 7.45
N GLU A 12 8.27 -0.53 8.68
CA GLU A 12 8.17 0.69 9.49
C GLU A 12 8.94 1.88 8.87
N PRO A 13 10.20 1.72 8.41
CA PRO A 13 10.89 2.79 7.68
C PRO A 13 10.13 3.26 6.43
N LEU A 14 9.60 2.34 5.62
CA LEU A 14 8.83 2.67 4.42
C LEU A 14 7.57 3.49 4.76
N LEU A 15 6.81 3.05 5.76
CA LEU A 15 5.61 3.75 6.21
C LEU A 15 5.91 5.13 6.79
N LYS A 16 7.03 5.27 7.51
CA LYS A 16 7.52 6.57 7.96
C LYS A 16 7.84 7.47 6.76
N THR A 17 8.57 6.97 5.77
CA THR A 17 8.88 7.73 4.54
C THR A 17 7.60 8.15 3.81
N LEU A 18 6.62 7.26 3.67
CA LEU A 18 5.32 7.61 3.09
C LEU A 18 4.65 8.75 3.87
N LYS A 19 4.61 8.67 5.20
CA LYS A 19 3.99 9.69 6.05
C LYS A 19 4.70 11.05 5.99
N ASP A 20 6.02 11.03 5.88
CA ASP A 20 6.85 12.23 5.81
C ASP A 20 6.74 12.94 4.45
N LEU A 21 6.59 12.18 3.36
CA LEU A 21 6.54 12.71 1.99
C LEU A 21 5.13 12.99 1.46
N THR A 22 4.10 12.38 2.04
CA THR A 22 2.71 12.54 1.55
C THR A 22 1.99 13.69 2.24
N GLY A 23 1.50 14.63 1.42
CA GLY A 23 0.59 15.69 1.84
C GLY A 23 -0.89 15.27 1.74
N PRO A 24 -1.82 16.17 2.10
CA PRO A 24 -3.25 15.90 2.04
C PRO A 24 -3.78 15.55 0.64
N ASP A 25 -3.19 16.13 -0.40
CA ASP A 25 -3.62 15.93 -1.80
C ASP A 25 -2.76 14.92 -2.55
N THR A 26 -1.81 14.26 -1.87
CA THR A 26 -0.95 13.25 -2.48
C THR A 26 -1.71 11.94 -2.60
N CYS A 27 -1.82 11.42 -3.82
CA CYS A 27 -2.23 10.05 -4.09
C CYS A 27 -0.98 9.18 -4.30
N VAL A 28 -0.82 8.14 -3.48
CA VAL A 28 0.25 7.16 -3.68
C VAL A 28 -0.33 5.94 -4.38
N LEU A 29 0.17 5.64 -5.57
CA LEU A 29 -0.09 4.38 -6.26
C LEU A 29 0.87 3.31 -5.74
N CYS A 30 0.33 2.23 -5.18
CA CYS A 30 1.08 1.07 -4.72
C CYS A 30 0.70 -0.15 -5.55
N CYS A 31 1.66 -0.71 -6.28
CA CYS A 31 1.51 -1.97 -7.00
C CYS A 31 2.37 -3.03 -6.31
N TYR A 32 1.82 -4.23 -6.07
CA TYR A 32 2.56 -5.35 -5.49
C TYR A 32 2.03 -6.69 -5.98
N GLU A 33 2.90 -7.70 -5.97
CA GLU A 33 2.54 -9.10 -6.23
C GLU A 33 2.20 -9.79 -4.89
N GLN A 34 1.02 -10.40 -4.79
CA GLN A 34 0.60 -11.18 -3.64
C GLN A 34 1.35 -12.51 -3.61
N ARG A 35 2.10 -12.75 -2.53
CA ARG A 35 2.91 -13.95 -2.36
C ARG A 35 2.42 -14.78 -1.18
N THR A 36 2.07 -16.04 -1.46
CA THR A 36 1.45 -16.95 -0.47
C THR A 36 2.45 -17.86 0.26
N VAL A 37 3.73 -17.85 -0.17
CA VAL A 37 4.76 -18.77 0.34
C VAL A 37 5.61 -18.12 1.42
N GLY A 38 5.99 -18.90 2.44
CA GLY A 38 6.92 -18.47 3.48
C GLY A 38 6.33 -17.42 4.40
N LYS A 39 7.09 -16.36 4.70
CA LYS A 39 6.67 -15.27 5.59
C LYS A 39 5.87 -14.16 4.89
N ASN A 40 5.75 -14.21 3.57
CA ASN A 40 5.11 -13.14 2.79
C ASN A 40 3.67 -12.81 3.22
N PRO A 41 2.80 -13.81 3.52
CA PRO A 41 1.43 -13.51 3.97
C PRO A 41 1.39 -12.71 5.28
N GLU A 42 2.33 -12.98 6.19
CA GLU A 42 2.41 -12.29 7.48
C GLU A 42 2.93 -10.85 7.31
N ILE A 43 3.95 -10.67 6.48
CA ILE A 43 4.53 -9.36 6.13
C ILE A 43 3.48 -8.48 5.44
N GLU A 44 2.74 -9.04 4.47
CA GLU A 44 1.66 -8.33 3.77
C GLU A 44 0.57 -7.88 4.76
N ARG A 45 0.10 -8.80 5.61
CA ARG A 45 -0.89 -8.50 6.64
C ARG A 45 -0.41 -7.38 7.56
N ARG A 46 0.84 -7.48 8.04
CA ARG A 46 1.45 -6.51 8.96
C ARG A 46 1.61 -5.14 8.31
N TYR A 47 2.03 -5.10 7.05
CA TYR A 47 2.11 -3.87 6.26
C TYR A 47 0.75 -3.17 6.21
N PHE A 48 -0.33 -3.87 5.87
CA PHE A 48 -1.67 -3.28 5.80
C PHE A 48 -2.18 -2.82 7.17
N GLU A 49 -1.95 -3.59 8.24
CA GLU A 49 -2.31 -3.19 9.61
C GLU A 49 -1.65 -1.88 10.03
N LEU A 50 -0.36 -1.69 9.70
CA LEU A 50 0.38 -0.48 10.04
C LEU A 50 -0.02 0.69 9.14
N LEU A 51 -0.16 0.44 7.84
CA LEU A 51 -0.52 1.46 6.84
C LEU A 51 -1.91 2.07 7.13
N GLN A 52 -2.90 1.23 7.44
CA GLN A 52 -4.27 1.68 7.73
C GLN A 52 -4.40 2.55 8.98
N ARG A 53 -3.36 2.70 9.80
CA ARG A 53 -3.38 3.63 10.94
C ARG A 53 -3.45 5.08 10.48
N ASP A 54 -2.66 5.42 9.47
CA ASP A 54 -2.50 6.80 8.97
C ASP A 54 -3.09 7.01 7.57
N PHE A 55 -3.39 5.93 6.83
CA PHE A 55 -3.82 5.99 5.44
C PHE A 55 -5.15 5.26 5.19
N GLU A 56 -5.87 5.71 4.18
CA GLU A 56 -7.01 5.05 3.55
C GLU A 56 -6.54 4.36 2.27
N LEU A 57 -7.16 3.22 1.95
CA LEU A 57 -6.76 2.34 0.86
C LEU A 57 -7.98 2.03 0.00
N GLU A 58 -7.82 2.16 -1.31
CA GLU A 58 -8.81 1.71 -2.29
C GLU A 58 -8.12 0.81 -3.30
N LYS A 59 -8.63 -0.43 -3.45
CA LYS A 59 -8.12 -1.35 -4.47
C LYS A 59 -8.68 -0.95 -5.84
N ILE A 60 -7.80 -0.82 -6.81
CA ILE A 60 -8.17 -0.64 -8.20
C ILE A 60 -8.65 -2.00 -8.75
N PRO A 61 -9.85 -2.07 -9.37
CA PRO A 61 -10.33 -3.28 -10.01
C PRO A 61 -9.42 -3.73 -11.15
N LEU A 62 -9.30 -5.05 -11.35
CA LEU A 62 -8.43 -5.65 -12.38
C LEU A 62 -8.82 -5.22 -13.80
N GLU A 63 -10.09 -4.87 -14.01
CA GLU A 63 -10.62 -4.36 -15.27
C GLU A 63 -10.10 -2.97 -15.63
N LYS A 64 -9.55 -2.24 -14.65
CA LYS A 64 -8.88 -0.95 -14.88
C LYS A 64 -7.37 -1.10 -15.07
N HIS A 65 -6.81 -2.31 -14.95
CA HIS A 65 -5.43 -2.57 -15.31
C HIS A 65 -5.31 -2.70 -16.84
N ASP A 66 -4.08 -2.68 -17.34
CA ASP A 66 -3.81 -2.94 -18.76
C ASP A 66 -4.34 -4.32 -19.17
N GLU A 67 -4.89 -4.46 -20.38
CA GLU A 67 -5.52 -5.70 -20.84
C GLU A 67 -4.53 -6.85 -21.01
N GLU A 68 -3.29 -6.55 -21.40
CA GLU A 68 -2.21 -7.51 -21.64
C GLU A 68 -1.31 -7.65 -20.41
N TYR A 69 -0.97 -6.53 -19.77
CA TYR A 69 -0.01 -6.47 -18.67
C TYR A 69 -0.67 -6.46 -17.28
N ARG A 70 -1.46 -7.51 -16.99
CA ARG A 70 -2.12 -7.70 -15.68
C ARG A 70 -2.08 -9.15 -15.19
N SER A 71 -2.25 -9.32 -13.89
CA SER A 71 -2.39 -10.63 -13.23
C SER A 71 -3.35 -10.52 -12.05
N GLU A 72 -4.06 -11.60 -11.72
CA GLU A 72 -4.91 -11.68 -10.52
C GLU A 72 -4.08 -11.59 -9.22
N ASP A 73 -2.81 -11.99 -9.29
CA ASP A 73 -1.87 -11.91 -8.18
C ASP A 73 -1.22 -10.52 -8.06
N ILE A 74 -1.39 -9.62 -9.03
CA ILE A 74 -0.84 -8.25 -8.99
C ILE A 74 -1.94 -7.26 -8.64
N HIS A 75 -1.81 -6.61 -7.49
CA HIS A 75 -2.79 -5.65 -6.99
C HIS A 75 -2.27 -4.22 -7.11
N ILE A 76 -3.15 -3.30 -7.52
CA ILE A 76 -2.88 -1.87 -7.50
C ILE A 76 -3.82 -1.20 -6.48
N LEU A 77 -3.24 -0.36 -5.63
CA LEU A 77 -3.94 0.37 -4.58
C LEU A 77 -3.72 1.87 -4.75
N ASN A 78 -4.81 2.63 -4.59
CA ASN A 78 -4.75 4.05 -4.26
C ASN A 78 -4.61 4.19 -2.75
N ILE A 79 -3.60 4.92 -2.31
CA ILE A 79 -3.33 5.19 -0.90
C ILE A 79 -3.41 6.70 -0.68
N HIS A 80 -4.26 7.10 0.27
CA HIS A 80 -4.47 8.50 0.64
C HIS A 80 -4.25 8.69 2.13
N ARG A 81 -3.63 9.82 2.52
CA ARG A 81 -3.43 10.13 3.93
C ARG A 81 -4.76 10.48 4.58
N LYS A 82 -5.07 9.89 5.73
CA LYS A 82 -6.26 10.26 6.52
C LYS A 82 -6.19 11.74 6.90
N ARG A 83 -7.30 12.45 6.73
CA ARG A 83 -7.42 13.82 7.24
C ARG A 83 -7.52 13.74 8.77
N THR A 84 -6.48 14.18 9.47
CA THR A 84 -6.59 14.43 10.91
C THR A 84 -7.55 15.58 11.11
N VAL A 85 -8.77 15.28 11.56
CA VAL A 85 -9.69 16.30 12.08
C VAL A 85 -9.04 16.85 13.34
N ARG A 86 -8.35 17.99 13.24
CA ARG A 86 -8.01 18.77 14.41
C ARG A 86 -9.31 19.39 14.92
N SER A 87 -9.91 18.78 15.93
CA SER A 87 -10.93 19.43 16.75
C SER A 87 -10.33 20.76 17.22
N SER A 88 -10.92 21.86 16.76
CA SER A 88 -10.53 23.22 17.14
C SER A 88 -10.97 23.54 18.56
#